data_AF-A0A091BF80-F1
#
_entry.id   AF-A0A091BF80-F1
#
_cell.length_a   1.000
_cell.length_b   1.000
_cell.length_c   1.000
_cell.angle_alpha   90.00
_cell.angle_beta   90.00
_cell.angle_gamma   90.00
#
_symmetry.space_group_name_H-M   'P 1'
#
loop_
_entity.id
_entity.type
_entity.pdbx_description
1 polymer ?
#
loop_
_entity_poly.entity_id
_entity_poly.type
_entity_poly.pdbx_seq_one_letter_code
_entity_poly.pdbx_strand_id
1 'polypeptide(L)'
;MKTPIISALAFALTLSLGACKPESPAEVQEDMAEARADAAREIADEREELNDAMRDANEEIADESVQGDLDGLAEARADGTEATAEERYDLRVAEAEGVRDIEKERCDGLADGQRGPCNDAADAAFDMAKAAAKAELDAAQQNADAIRDSN
;
A
#
# COMPACT_ATOMS: atom_id res chain seq x y z
N MET A 1 -16.23 -13.00 17.05
CA MET A 1 -16.22 -13.75 15.76
C MET A 1 -15.95 -12.75 14.65
N LYS A 2 -14.66 -12.53 14.35
CA LYS A 2 -14.21 -11.55 13.36
C LYS A 2 -13.94 -12.30 12.05
N THR A 3 -14.72 -11.99 11.01
CA THR A 3 -14.50 -12.45 9.63
C THR A 3 -13.46 -11.53 8.99
N PRO A 4 -12.35 -12.04 8.44
CA PRO A 4 -11.44 -11.22 7.65
C PRO A 4 -12.09 -10.98 6.28
N ILE A 5 -12.38 -9.71 6.00
CA ILE A 5 -12.78 -9.25 4.67
C ILE A 5 -11.49 -9.16 3.86
N ILE A 6 -11.12 -10.28 3.24
CA ILE A 6 -10.10 -10.30 2.18
C ILE A 6 -10.77 -9.74 0.94
N SER A 7 -10.77 -8.42 0.79
CA SER A 7 -11.13 -7.76 -0.47
C SER A 7 -9.89 -7.77 -1.36
N ALA A 8 -9.65 -8.91 -2.00
CA ALA A 8 -8.69 -9.01 -3.09
C ALA A 8 -9.25 -8.25 -4.30
N LEU A 9 -8.90 -6.97 -4.43
CA LEU A 9 -9.14 -6.21 -5.65
C LEU A 9 -8.07 -6.61 -6.68
N ALA A 10 -8.27 -7.75 -7.31
CA ALA A 10 -7.48 -8.17 -8.46
C ALA A 10 -7.96 -7.40 -9.69
N PHE A 11 -7.44 -6.19 -9.91
CA PHE A 11 -7.55 -5.50 -11.19
C PHE A 11 -6.54 -6.13 -12.16
N ALA A 12 -6.92 -7.29 -12.70
CA ALA A 12 -6.19 -7.90 -13.80
C ALA A 12 -6.48 -7.11 -15.09
N LEU A 13 -5.73 -6.04 -15.31
CA LEU A 13 -5.58 -5.44 -16.64
C LEU A 13 -4.91 -6.47 -17.55
N THR A 14 -5.72 -7.22 -18.28
CA THR A 14 -5.27 -8.12 -19.34
C THR A 14 -4.77 -7.27 -20.52
N LEU A 15 -3.55 -6.76 -20.42
CA LEU A 15 -2.80 -6.25 -21.56
C LEU A 15 -2.54 -7.42 -22.51
N SER A 16 -3.32 -7.43 -23.59
CA SER A 16 -3.28 -8.44 -24.63
C SER A 16 -1.88 -8.54 -25.24
N LEU A 17 -1.25 -9.71 -25.08
CA LEU A 17 -0.04 -10.15 -25.78
C LEU A 17 -0.31 -10.20 -27.30
N GLY A 18 -0.10 -9.08 -27.98
CA GLY A 18 -0.31 -8.95 -29.41
C GLY A 18 0.87 -8.32 -30.12
N ALA A 19 2.04 -8.98 -30.18
CA ALA A 19 3.14 -8.65 -31.10
C ALA A 19 3.34 -7.12 -31.29
N CYS A 20 3.58 -6.40 -30.19
CA CYS A 20 3.20 -5.01 -30.07
C CYS A 20 4.24 -4.03 -30.61
N LYS A 21 3.86 -3.30 -31.68
CA LYS A 21 4.50 -2.04 -32.06
C LYS A 21 4.53 -1.09 -30.84
N PRO A 22 5.61 -0.30 -30.64
CA PRO A 22 5.64 0.73 -29.61
C PRO A 22 4.48 1.69 -29.76
N GLU A 23 3.91 2.08 -28.63
CA GLU A 23 2.84 3.07 -28.58
C GLU A 23 3.35 4.42 -29.08
N SER A 24 2.41 5.20 -29.62
CA SER A 24 2.74 6.55 -30.05
C SER A 24 3.00 7.46 -28.84
N PRO A 25 3.76 8.55 -29.00
CA PRO A 25 3.95 9.52 -27.91
C PRO A 25 2.65 10.13 -27.38
N ALA A 26 1.56 10.10 -28.16
CA ALA A 26 0.26 10.62 -27.72
C ALA A 26 -0.45 9.62 -26.81
N GLU A 27 -0.46 8.33 -27.16
CA GLU A 27 -1.01 7.24 -26.34
C GLU A 27 -0.30 7.18 -24.98
N VAL A 28 1.04 7.09 -24.98
CA VAL A 28 1.83 7.10 -23.73
C VAL A 28 1.52 8.30 -22.82
N GLN A 29 1.26 9.48 -23.40
CA GLN A 29 0.92 10.65 -22.58
C GLN A 29 -0.48 10.56 -21.96
N GLU A 30 -1.44 9.95 -22.67
CA GLU A 30 -2.78 9.68 -22.19
C GLU A 30 -2.75 8.61 -21.09
N ASP A 31 -2.08 7.48 -21.35
CA ASP A 31 -1.99 6.36 -20.41
C ASP A 31 -1.25 6.76 -19.12
N MET A 32 -0.14 7.52 -19.24
CA MET A 32 0.52 8.08 -18.07
C MET A 32 -0.36 9.07 -17.29
N ALA A 33 -1.26 9.79 -17.96
CA ALA A 33 -2.17 10.72 -17.27
C ALA A 33 -3.29 9.96 -16.53
N GLU A 34 -3.80 8.88 -17.13
CA GLU A 34 -4.73 7.96 -16.48
C GLU A 34 -4.08 7.27 -15.28
N ALA A 35 -2.92 6.64 -15.45
CA ALA A 35 -2.17 5.99 -14.37
C ALA A 35 -1.89 6.95 -13.20
N ARG A 36 -1.59 8.23 -13.48
CA ARG A 36 -1.44 9.25 -12.43
C ARG A 36 -2.74 9.56 -11.70
N ALA A 37 -3.86 9.63 -12.41
CA ALA A 37 -5.16 9.88 -11.81
C ALA A 37 -5.59 8.71 -10.93
N ASP A 38 -5.32 7.49 -11.38
CA ASP A 38 -5.64 6.25 -10.69
C ASP A 38 -4.82 6.10 -9.42
N ALA A 39 -3.49 6.25 -9.53
CA ALA A 39 -2.59 6.30 -8.37
C ALA A 39 -3.02 7.38 -7.36
N ALA A 40 -3.41 8.57 -7.82
CA ALA A 40 -3.85 9.64 -6.93
C ALA A 40 -5.15 9.32 -6.19
N ARG A 41 -6.06 8.54 -6.81
CA ARG A 41 -7.30 8.07 -6.16
C ARG A 41 -6.98 7.01 -5.10
N GLU A 42 -6.21 6.00 -5.45
CA GLU A 42 -5.83 4.93 -4.51
C GLU A 42 -5.07 5.49 -3.31
N ILE A 43 -4.08 6.36 -3.52
CA ILE A 43 -3.36 7.01 -2.42
C ILE A 43 -4.28 7.87 -1.55
N ALA A 44 -5.33 8.46 -2.12
CA ALA A 44 -6.29 9.23 -1.34
C ALA A 44 -7.16 8.32 -0.46
N ASP A 45 -7.62 7.19 -1.02
CA ASP A 45 -8.43 6.19 -0.31
C ASP A 45 -7.60 5.57 0.84
N GLU A 46 -6.37 5.14 0.59
CA GLU A 46 -5.48 4.58 1.63
C GLU A 46 -5.10 5.60 2.72
N ARG A 47 -5.09 6.90 2.39
CA ARG A 47 -4.92 7.96 3.40
C ARG A 47 -6.15 8.11 4.28
N GLU A 48 -7.34 7.88 3.75
CA GLU A 48 -8.57 7.90 4.53
C GLU A 48 -8.59 6.74 5.52
N GLU A 49 -8.31 5.52 5.06
CA GLU A 49 -8.22 4.32 5.90
C GLU A 49 -7.17 4.47 7.01
N LEU A 50 -5.98 4.99 6.69
CA LEU A 50 -4.97 5.30 7.72
C LEU A 50 -5.47 6.30 8.76
N ASN A 51 -6.20 7.34 8.35
CA ASN A 51 -6.73 8.31 9.30
C ASN A 51 -7.81 7.69 10.18
N ASP A 52 -8.65 6.81 9.64
CA ASP A 52 -9.69 6.11 10.38
C ASP A 52 -9.10 5.11 11.37
N ALA A 53 -8.12 4.29 10.97
CA ALA A 53 -7.40 3.42 11.91
C ALA A 53 -6.75 4.21 13.05
N MET A 54 -6.17 5.38 12.77
CA MET A 54 -5.61 6.25 13.81
C MET A 54 -6.69 6.82 14.73
N ARG A 55 -7.89 7.12 14.22
CA ARG A 55 -9.00 7.61 15.03
C ARG A 55 -9.54 6.52 15.94
N ASP A 56 -9.79 5.34 15.38
CA ASP A 56 -10.32 4.19 16.11
C ASP A 56 -9.36 3.76 17.23
N ALA A 57 -8.06 3.70 16.93
CA ALA A 57 -7.02 3.43 17.93
C ALA A 57 -7.03 4.44 19.09
N ASN A 58 -7.21 5.73 18.78
CA ASN A 58 -7.27 6.77 19.81
C ASN A 58 -8.55 6.70 20.66
N GLU A 59 -9.68 6.33 20.05
CA GLU A 59 -10.95 6.14 20.72
C GLU A 59 -10.87 4.97 21.72
N GLU A 60 -10.34 3.82 21.29
CA GLU A 60 -10.18 2.64 22.13
C GLU A 60 -9.23 2.89 23.31
N ILE A 61 -8.08 3.54 23.08
CA ILE A 61 -7.15 3.93 24.14
C ILE A 61 -7.82 4.88 25.15
N ALA A 62 -8.65 5.82 24.68
CA ALA A 62 -9.33 6.76 25.55
C ALA A 62 -10.38 6.05 26.43
N ASP A 63 -11.15 5.13 25.84
CA ASP A 63 -12.17 4.37 26.54
C ASP A 63 -11.56 3.47 27.63
N GLU A 64 -10.49 2.75 27.33
CA GLU A 64 -9.78 1.93 28.32
C GLU A 64 -9.13 2.79 29.42
N SER A 65 -8.58 3.95 29.06
CA SER A 65 -8.01 4.88 30.04
C SER A 65 -9.07 5.44 31.00
N VAL A 66 -10.32 5.63 30.58
CA VAL A 66 -11.42 6.10 31.44
C VAL A 66 -11.90 5.01 32.39
N GLN A 67 -11.91 3.77 31.91
CA GLN A 67 -12.29 2.60 32.73
C GLN A 67 -11.22 2.29 33.81
N GLY A 68 -9.98 2.73 33.60
CA GLY A 68 -8.88 2.48 34.52
C GLY A 68 -8.38 1.03 34.47
N ASP A 69 -8.70 0.32 33.39
CA ASP A 69 -8.17 -1.01 33.09
C ASP A 69 -6.78 -0.86 32.50
N LEU A 70 -5.76 -1.26 33.25
CA LEU A 70 -4.36 -1.16 32.81
C LEU A 70 -4.02 -2.21 31.75
N ASP A 71 -4.66 -3.38 31.83
CA ASP A 71 -4.42 -4.48 30.89
C ASP A 71 -5.12 -4.16 29.56
N GLY A 72 -6.38 -3.71 29.62
CA GLY A 72 -7.12 -3.22 28.45
C GLY A 72 -6.42 -2.03 27.77
N LEU A 73 -5.86 -1.09 28.53
CA LEU A 73 -5.10 0.03 27.97
C LEU A 73 -3.82 -0.41 27.24
N ALA A 74 -3.15 -1.47 27.70
CA ALA A 74 -2.01 -2.03 27.01
C ALA A 74 -2.41 -2.74 25.71
N GLU A 75 -3.49 -3.52 25.74
CA GLU A 75 -4.05 -4.20 24.57
C GLU A 75 -4.48 -3.17 23.50
N ALA A 76 -5.26 -2.16 23.87
CA ALA A 76 -5.68 -1.08 22.97
C ALA A 76 -4.50 -0.35 22.31
N ARG A 77 -3.40 -0.14 23.05
CA ARG A 77 -2.18 0.46 22.48
C ARG A 77 -1.47 -0.46 21.50
N ALA A 78 -1.42 -1.75 21.78
CA ALA A 78 -0.82 -2.72 20.88
C ALA A 78 -1.63 -2.86 19.59
N ASP A 79 -2.94 -3.04 19.72
CA ASP A 79 -3.88 -3.15 18.60
C ASP A 79 -3.86 -1.88 17.74
N GLY A 80 -3.91 -0.70 18.36
CA GLY A 80 -3.79 0.56 17.64
C GLY A 80 -2.45 0.76 16.93
N THR A 81 -1.36 0.25 17.50
CA THR A 81 -0.03 0.27 16.86
C THR A 81 0.00 -0.64 15.64
N GLU A 82 -0.55 -1.84 15.75
CA GLU A 82 -0.63 -2.82 14.67
C GLU A 82 -1.51 -2.30 13.52
N ALA A 83 -2.75 -1.90 13.81
CA ALA A 83 -3.68 -1.38 12.80
C ALA A 83 -3.10 -0.15 12.08
N THR A 84 -2.55 0.82 12.82
CA THR A 84 -1.91 2.00 12.20
C THR A 84 -0.71 1.62 11.33
N ALA A 85 0.03 0.56 11.69
CA ALA A 85 1.17 0.11 10.90
C ALA A 85 0.76 -0.63 9.63
N GLU A 86 -0.33 -1.40 9.67
CA GLU A 86 -0.92 -2.07 8.52
C GLU A 86 -1.38 -1.05 7.47
N GLU A 87 -2.18 -0.07 7.89
CA GLU A 87 -2.64 0.99 6.96
C GLU A 87 -1.50 1.87 6.42
N ARG A 88 -0.43 2.07 7.23
CA ARG A 88 0.78 2.73 6.73
C ARG A 88 1.48 1.89 5.67
N TYR A 89 1.54 0.58 5.85
CA TYR A 89 2.12 -0.31 4.86
C TYR A 89 1.33 -0.27 3.56
N ASP A 90 0.00 -0.34 3.62
CA ASP A 90 -0.85 -0.32 2.43
C ASP A 90 -0.75 1.01 1.68
N LEU A 91 -0.79 2.15 2.38
CA LEU A 91 -0.51 3.45 1.79
C LEU A 91 0.84 3.51 1.06
N ARG A 92 1.91 2.96 1.66
CA ARG A 92 3.24 2.96 1.03
C ARG A 92 3.31 2.03 -0.18
N VAL A 93 2.60 0.91 -0.14
CA VAL A 93 2.49 0.00 -1.28
C VAL A 93 1.72 0.68 -2.42
N ALA A 94 0.60 1.34 -2.14
CA ALA A 94 -0.16 2.09 -3.13
C ALA A 94 0.67 3.24 -3.76
N GLU A 95 1.44 3.99 -2.95
CA GLU A 95 2.37 5.01 -3.46
C GLU A 95 3.42 4.40 -4.41
N ALA A 96 3.97 3.23 -4.06
CA ALA A 96 4.97 2.55 -4.89
C ALA A 96 4.36 1.92 -6.16
N GLU A 97 3.16 1.39 -6.06
CA GLU A 97 2.38 0.80 -7.17
C GLU A 97 2.04 1.86 -8.20
N GLY A 98 1.55 3.02 -7.77
CA GLY A 98 1.29 4.15 -8.66
C GLY A 98 2.54 4.60 -9.42
N VAL A 99 3.71 4.64 -8.76
CA VAL A 99 4.98 4.93 -9.44
C VAL A 99 5.34 3.86 -10.45
N ARG A 100 5.21 2.57 -10.09
CA ARG A 100 5.48 1.43 -10.97
C ARG A 100 4.64 1.52 -12.24
N ASP A 101 3.35 1.81 -12.10
CA ASP A 101 2.42 1.80 -13.21
C ASP A 101 2.67 2.97 -14.17
N ILE A 102 2.89 4.18 -13.64
CA ILE A 102 3.30 5.33 -14.46
C ILE A 102 4.59 5.04 -15.25
N GLU A 103 5.56 4.35 -14.63
CA GLU A 103 6.80 3.97 -15.30
C GLU A 103 6.59 2.88 -16.35
N LYS A 104 5.67 1.94 -16.12
CA LYS A 104 5.31 0.92 -17.12
C LYS A 104 4.64 1.54 -18.35
N GLU A 105 3.70 2.47 -18.18
CA GLU A 105 3.11 3.21 -19.31
C GLU A 105 4.19 3.95 -20.11
N ARG A 106 5.17 4.54 -19.42
CA ARG A 106 6.33 5.16 -20.09
C ARG A 106 7.16 4.15 -20.88
N CYS A 107 7.31 2.93 -20.38
CA CYS A 107 8.07 1.87 -21.05
C CYS A 107 7.39 1.39 -22.34
N ASP A 108 6.07 1.50 -22.48
CA ASP A 108 5.32 1.02 -23.64
C ASP A 108 5.58 1.84 -24.93
N GLY A 109 6.02 3.09 -24.78
CA GLY A 109 6.57 3.90 -25.87
C GLY A 109 7.95 3.44 -26.39
N LEU A 110 8.60 2.49 -25.72
CA LEU A 110 9.93 2.02 -26.11
C LEU A 110 9.88 0.90 -27.16
N ALA A 111 10.96 0.81 -27.94
CA ALA A 111 11.19 -0.32 -28.83
C ALA A 111 11.28 -1.65 -28.05
N ASP A 112 10.89 -2.75 -28.68
CA ASP A 112 10.73 -4.08 -28.04
C ASP A 112 11.97 -4.55 -27.27
N GLY A 113 13.17 -4.25 -27.76
CA GLY A 113 14.43 -4.61 -27.09
C GLY A 113 14.76 -3.79 -25.84
N GLN A 114 14.05 -2.69 -25.60
CA GLN A 114 14.25 -1.78 -24.47
C GLN A 114 13.10 -1.84 -23.45
N ARG A 115 11.89 -2.21 -23.90
CA ARG A 115 10.69 -2.30 -23.07
C ARG A 115 10.81 -3.32 -21.95
N GLY A 116 11.28 -4.53 -22.25
CA GLY A 116 11.46 -5.59 -21.25
C GLY A 116 12.32 -5.15 -20.06
N PRO A 117 13.59 -4.73 -20.29
CA PRO A 117 14.45 -4.22 -19.22
C PRO A 117 13.91 -2.99 -18.49
N CYS A 118 13.08 -2.17 -19.16
CA CYS A 118 12.41 -1.03 -18.55
C CYS A 118 11.34 -1.48 -17.55
N ASN A 119 10.46 -2.40 -17.96
CA ASN A 119 9.43 -2.98 -17.10
C ASN A 119 10.07 -3.74 -15.92
N ASP A 120 11.12 -4.51 -16.16
CA ASP A 120 11.85 -5.23 -15.11
C ASP A 120 12.43 -4.26 -14.07
N ALA A 121 12.90 -3.08 -14.50
CA ALA A 121 13.42 -2.06 -13.59
C ALA A 121 12.31 -1.39 -12.76
N ALA A 122 11.13 -1.16 -13.35
CA ALA A 122 9.97 -0.64 -12.63
C ALA A 122 9.48 -1.65 -11.57
N ASP A 123 9.40 -2.93 -11.92
CA ASP A 123 9.01 -4.00 -11.00
C ASP A 123 10.03 -4.16 -9.87
N ALA A 124 11.33 -4.15 -10.18
CA ALA A 124 12.38 -4.22 -9.17
C ALA A 124 12.32 -3.03 -8.19
N ALA A 125 12.02 -1.83 -8.67
CA ALA A 125 11.85 -0.65 -7.81
C ALA A 125 10.63 -0.79 -6.88
N PHE A 126 9.52 -1.28 -7.41
CA PHE A 126 8.31 -1.57 -6.62
C PHE A 126 8.59 -2.62 -5.53
N ASP A 127 9.21 -3.74 -5.89
CA ASP A 127 9.52 -4.82 -4.95
C ASP A 127 10.43 -4.35 -3.81
N MET A 128 11.42 -3.50 -4.13
CA MET A 128 12.28 -2.89 -3.10
C MET A 128 11.50 -1.97 -2.16
N ALA A 129 10.60 -1.14 -2.69
CA ALA A 129 9.77 -0.25 -1.88
C ALA A 129 8.81 -1.05 -0.98
N LYS A 130 8.15 -2.08 -1.53
CA LYS A 130 7.28 -2.99 -0.78
C LYS A 130 8.03 -3.73 0.32
N ALA A 131 9.25 -4.20 0.05
CA ALA A 131 10.08 -4.85 1.05
C ALA A 131 10.47 -3.89 2.19
N ALA A 132 10.78 -2.63 1.87
CA ALA A 132 11.07 -1.61 2.88
C ALA A 132 9.83 -1.32 3.75
N ALA A 133 8.66 -1.13 3.14
CA ALA A 133 7.41 -0.94 3.86
C ALA A 133 7.09 -2.14 4.76
N LYS A 134 7.32 -3.37 4.27
CA LYS A 134 7.09 -4.59 5.06
C LYS A 134 8.01 -4.68 6.27
N ALA A 135 9.27 -4.25 6.14
CA ALA A 135 10.19 -4.21 7.27
C ALA A 135 9.74 -3.20 8.35
N GLU A 136 9.13 -2.09 7.96
CA GLU A 136 8.53 -1.13 8.90
C GLU A 136 7.32 -1.74 9.63
N LEU A 137 6.43 -2.42 8.90
CA LEU A 137 5.29 -3.15 9.47
C LEU A 137 5.76 -4.22 10.47
N ASP A 138 6.73 -5.05 10.10
CA ASP A 138 7.28 -6.09 10.97
C ASP A 138 7.86 -5.53 12.27
N ALA A 139 8.54 -4.38 12.19
CA ALA A 139 9.09 -3.71 13.37
C ALA A 139 7.97 -3.16 14.28
N ALA A 140 6.89 -2.65 13.70
CA ALA A 140 5.74 -2.16 14.46
C ALA A 140 4.97 -3.31 15.13
N GLN A 141 4.77 -4.44 14.44
CA GLN A 141 4.15 -5.64 15.01
C GLN A 141 4.97 -6.20 16.18
N GLN A 142 6.29 -6.27 16.04
CA GLN A 142 7.16 -6.68 17.16
C GLN A 142 7.05 -5.74 18.37
N ASN A 143 6.85 -4.44 18.15
CA ASN A 143 6.62 -3.49 19.24
C ASN A 143 5.24 -3.70 19.89
N ALA A 144 4.19 -3.93 19.09
CA ALA A 144 2.86 -4.25 19.58
C ALA A 144 2.88 -5.52 20.45
N ASP A 145 3.54 -6.58 19.99
CA ASP A 145 3.71 -7.81 20.76
C ASP A 145 4.47 -7.60 22.07
N ALA A 146 5.54 -6.79 22.04
CA ALA A 146 6.28 -6.45 23.26
C ALA A 146 5.41 -5.67 24.27
N ILE A 147 4.47 -4.83 23.81
CA ILE A 147 3.51 -4.14 24.67
C ILE A 147 2.55 -5.15 25.31
N ARG A 148 2.03 -6.11 24.53
CA ARG A 148 1.15 -7.17 25.02
C ARG A 148 1.83 -8.06 26.05
N ASP A 149 3.08 -8.43 25.83
CA ASP A 149 3.85 -9.31 26.72
C ASP A 149 4.32 -8.63 28.02
N SER A 150 4.26 -7.31 28.10
CA SER A 150 4.75 -6.52 29.25
C SER A 150 3.71 -6.27 30.33
N ASN A 151 2.45 -6.70 30.14
CA ASN A 151 1.34 -6.54 31.08
C ASN A 151 0.76 -7.91 31.46
#